data_AF-A0AAX2GAL8-F1
#
_entry.id   AF-A0AAX2GAL8-F1
#
_cell.length_a   1.000
_cell.length_b   1.000
_cell.length_c   1.000
_cell.angle_alpha   90.00
_cell.angle_beta   90.00
_cell.angle_gamma   90.00
#
_symmetry.space_group_name_H-M   'P 1'
#
loop_
_entity.id
_entity.type
_entity.pdbx_description
1 polymer ?
#
loop_
_entity_poly.entity_id
_entity_poly.type
_entity_poly.pdbx_seq_one_letter_code
_entity_poly.pdbx_strand_id
1 'polypeptide(L)'
;MTEKMTRMTQFVKEEIANAITHGIGAILSIPALIILIIHASKHGTASAVVAFTVYGVSMFLLYLFSTLLHSIHHPKVEKIFTILDHSAIYLLIAGTYTPFLLITLRGPLGWTLLAIIWTLAIGGIVFKIFFVRRFIKASTLCYIIMGWLIIVAIKPLYENLTGHGFSLLLAGGILYSVGAIFFLWEKLPFNHAIWHLFVLGGSAMMFFCVLFYVLPTA
;
A
#
# COMPACT_ATOMS: atom_id res chain seq x y z
N MET A 1 -4.90 -35.39 -20.40
CA MET A 1 -3.71 -35.22 -19.54
C MET A 1 -2.97 -33.90 -19.82
N THR A 2 -3.03 -33.37 -21.04
CA THR A 2 -2.38 -32.13 -21.52
C THR A 2 -2.92 -30.85 -20.89
N GLU A 3 -4.23 -30.64 -20.84
CA GLU A 3 -4.82 -29.36 -20.38
C GLU A 3 -4.58 -29.07 -18.89
N LYS A 4 -4.70 -30.09 -18.03
CA LYS A 4 -4.42 -29.97 -16.58
C LYS A 4 -2.96 -29.61 -16.32
N MET A 5 -2.04 -30.18 -17.11
CA MET A 5 -0.61 -29.86 -17.02
C MET A 5 -0.36 -28.41 -17.44
N THR A 6 -0.93 -27.96 -18.55
CA THR A 6 -0.82 -26.57 -19.02
C THR A 6 -1.34 -25.57 -18.00
N ARG A 7 -2.51 -25.84 -17.38
CA ARG A 7 -3.08 -24.98 -16.32
C ARG A 7 -2.18 -24.92 -15.08
N MET A 8 -1.61 -26.06 -14.67
CA MET A 8 -0.67 -26.11 -13.53
C MET A 8 0.62 -25.32 -13.83
N THR A 9 1.18 -25.47 -15.03
CA THR A 9 2.37 -24.72 -15.44
C THR A 9 2.08 -23.21 -15.50
N GLN A 10 0.90 -22.81 -15.96
CA GLN A 10 0.51 -21.40 -15.98
C GLN A 10 0.38 -20.83 -14.57
N PHE A 11 -0.31 -21.55 -13.67
CA PHE A 11 -0.44 -21.16 -12.27
C PHE A 11 0.93 -20.93 -11.60
N VAL A 12 1.87 -21.88 -11.77
CA VAL A 12 3.22 -21.76 -11.20
C VAL A 12 3.96 -20.52 -11.74
N LYS A 13 3.84 -20.23 -13.04
CA LYS A 13 4.45 -19.04 -13.64
C LYS A 13 3.88 -17.74 -13.07
N GLU A 14 2.56 -17.70 -12.85
CA GLU A 14 1.90 -16.53 -12.27
C GLU A 14 2.32 -16.31 -10.82
N GLU A 15 2.38 -17.36 -10.00
CA GLU A 15 2.84 -17.26 -8.61
C GLU A 15 4.32 -16.82 -8.51
N ILE A 16 5.18 -17.33 -9.40
CA ILE A 16 6.57 -16.86 -9.49
C ILE A 16 6.63 -15.37 -9.84
N ALA A 17 5.83 -14.91 -10.82
CA ALA A 17 5.79 -13.50 -11.19
C ALA A 17 5.27 -12.62 -10.03
N ASN A 18 4.23 -13.09 -9.32
CA ASN A 18 3.68 -12.42 -8.14
C ASN A 18 4.73 -12.30 -7.02
N ALA A 19 5.45 -13.39 -6.73
CA ALA A 19 6.51 -13.43 -5.72
C ALA A 19 7.71 -12.55 -6.08
N ILE A 20 8.16 -12.56 -7.35
CA ILE A 20 9.30 -11.74 -7.79
C ILE A 20 8.96 -10.25 -7.72
N THR A 21 7.81 -9.85 -8.24
CA THR A 21 7.42 -8.43 -8.28
C THR A 21 7.36 -7.83 -6.88
N HIS A 22 6.62 -8.43 -5.96
CA HIS A 22 6.56 -7.94 -4.58
C HIS A 22 7.83 -8.26 -3.76
N GLY A 23 8.60 -9.29 -4.10
CA GLY A 23 9.90 -9.56 -3.49
C GLY A 23 10.90 -8.43 -3.75
N ILE A 24 10.92 -7.90 -4.97
CA ILE A 24 11.67 -6.68 -5.30
C ILE A 24 11.17 -5.50 -4.46
N GLY A 25 9.85 -5.34 -4.32
CA GLY A 25 9.24 -4.33 -3.44
C GLY A 25 9.70 -4.44 -1.99
N ALA A 26 9.75 -5.64 -1.44
CA ALA A 26 10.17 -5.90 -0.06
C ALA A 26 11.63 -5.48 0.13
N ILE A 27 12.52 -5.87 -0.80
CA ILE A 27 13.93 -5.50 -0.76
C ILE A 27 14.11 -3.98 -0.88
N LEU A 28 13.40 -3.32 -1.80
CA LEU A 28 13.50 -1.86 -2.00
C LEU A 28 12.90 -1.05 -0.84
N SER A 29 11.89 -1.59 -0.16
CA SER A 29 11.25 -0.91 0.96
C SER A 29 12.14 -0.79 2.21
N ILE A 30 13.15 -1.65 2.36
CA ILE A 30 14.14 -1.56 3.44
C ILE A 30 14.99 -0.28 3.35
N PRO A 31 15.75 -0.02 2.27
CA PRO A 31 16.49 1.24 2.13
C PRO A 31 15.55 2.44 2.08
N ALA A 32 14.34 2.31 1.51
CA ALA A 32 13.34 3.38 1.53
C ALA A 32 12.95 3.78 2.96
N LEU A 33 12.65 2.81 3.84
CA LEU A 33 12.36 3.06 5.26
C LEU A 33 13.55 3.72 5.97
N ILE A 34 14.78 3.22 5.75
CA ILE A 34 15.99 3.79 6.35
C ILE A 34 16.20 5.23 5.91
N ILE A 35 16.06 5.52 4.61
CA ILE A 35 16.18 6.87 4.04
C ILE A 35 15.15 7.81 4.69
N LEU A 36 13.90 7.38 4.80
CA LEU A 36 12.84 8.18 5.43
C LEU A 36 13.14 8.48 6.90
N ILE A 37 13.59 7.49 7.68
CA ILE A 37 13.95 7.70 9.09
C ILE A 37 15.12 8.68 9.22
N ILE A 38 16.18 8.51 8.42
CA ILE A 38 17.35 9.40 8.45
C ILE A 38 16.94 10.82 8.05
N HIS A 39 16.15 10.96 6.99
CA HIS A 39 15.69 12.26 6.51
C HIS A 39 14.83 12.98 7.55
N ALA A 40 13.84 12.28 8.14
CA ALA A 40 13.00 12.82 9.20
C ALA A 40 13.79 13.16 10.48
N SER A 41 14.83 12.39 10.80
CA SER A 41 15.68 12.65 11.97
C SER A 41 16.57 13.88 11.79
N LYS A 42 17.01 14.17 10.55
CA LYS A 42 17.86 15.33 10.24
C LYS A 42 17.08 16.63 10.06
N HIS A 43 15.88 16.56 9.48
CA HIS A 43 15.15 17.73 9.01
C HIS A 43 13.76 17.90 9.64
N GLY A 44 13.27 16.89 10.36
CA GLY A 44 11.92 16.85 10.89
C GLY A 44 11.86 16.95 12.42
N THR A 45 10.69 16.61 12.94
CA THR A 45 10.42 16.49 14.39
C THR A 45 10.31 15.03 14.80
N ALA A 46 10.22 14.74 16.10
CA ALA A 46 9.92 13.40 16.59
C ALA A 46 8.63 12.82 15.94
N SER A 47 7.60 13.65 15.76
CA SER A 47 6.36 13.26 15.06
C SER A 47 6.62 12.86 13.61
N ALA A 48 7.54 13.54 12.92
CA ALA A 48 7.91 13.17 11.55
C ALA A 48 8.62 11.82 11.49
N VAL A 49 9.55 11.55 12.42
CA VAL A 49 10.24 10.26 12.51
C VAL A 49 9.23 9.13 12.72
N VAL A 50 8.26 9.31 13.64
CA VAL A 50 7.20 8.34 13.87
C VAL A 50 6.35 8.14 12.61
N ALA A 51 5.87 9.22 12.00
CA ALA A 51 5.00 9.14 10.83
C ALA A 51 5.68 8.46 9.63
N PHE A 52 6.95 8.77 9.39
CA PHE A 52 7.75 8.20 8.30
C PHE A 52 8.08 6.73 8.57
N THR A 53 8.35 6.37 9.83
CA THR A 53 8.55 4.97 10.25
C THR A 53 7.29 4.15 10.03
N VAL A 54 6.12 4.66 10.47
CA VAL A 54 4.83 3.99 10.29
C VAL A 54 4.54 3.74 8.80
N TYR A 55 4.76 4.74 7.95
CA TYR A 55 4.62 4.58 6.50
C TYR A 55 5.59 3.50 5.97
N GLY A 56 6.90 3.64 6.21
CA GLY A 56 7.89 2.71 5.65
C GLY A 56 7.75 1.27 6.15
N VAL A 57 7.39 1.07 7.43
CA VAL A 57 7.11 -0.26 7.98
C VAL A 57 5.86 -0.87 7.34
N SER A 58 4.78 -0.11 7.18
CA SER A 58 3.57 -0.62 6.52
C SER A 58 3.84 -1.05 5.07
N MET A 59 4.68 -0.29 4.36
CA MET A 59 5.12 -0.60 3.00
C MET A 59 5.95 -1.89 2.96
N PHE A 60 6.92 -2.03 3.86
CA PHE A 60 7.70 -3.27 3.97
C PHE A 60 6.82 -4.49 4.28
N LEU A 61 5.89 -4.37 5.23
CA LEU A 61 5.00 -5.48 5.60
C LEU A 61 4.07 -5.91 4.46
N LEU A 62 3.53 -4.97 3.67
CA LEU A 62 2.75 -5.31 2.48
C LEU A 62 3.56 -6.22 1.55
N TYR A 63 4.73 -5.75 1.13
CA TYR A 63 5.53 -6.47 0.16
C TYR A 63 6.06 -7.79 0.71
N LEU A 64 6.46 -7.83 1.98
CA LEU A 64 6.90 -9.05 2.63
C LEU A 64 5.80 -10.11 2.66
N PHE A 65 4.61 -9.77 3.20
CA PHE A 65 3.55 -10.75 3.34
C PHE A 65 3.02 -11.24 1.99
N SER A 66 2.98 -10.35 0.98
CA SER A 66 2.63 -10.76 -0.37
C SER A 66 3.65 -11.70 -0.99
N THR A 67 4.94 -11.42 -0.82
CA THR A 67 6.02 -12.30 -1.27
C THR A 67 5.93 -13.68 -0.62
N LEU A 68 5.68 -13.72 0.70
CA LEU A 68 5.55 -14.97 1.45
C LEU A 68 4.32 -15.76 1.01
N LEU A 69 3.18 -15.10 0.76
CA LEU A 69 1.97 -15.74 0.26
C LEU A 69 2.23 -16.46 -1.07
N HIS A 70 2.86 -15.77 -2.03
CA HIS A 70 3.10 -16.32 -3.38
C HIS A 70 4.31 -17.25 -3.47
N SER A 71 5.13 -17.31 -2.42
CA SER A 71 6.28 -18.21 -2.37
C SER A 71 5.96 -19.52 -1.63
N ILE A 72 5.06 -19.48 -0.64
CA ILE A 72 4.82 -20.61 0.27
C ILE A 72 3.50 -21.33 -0.07
N HIS A 73 3.62 -22.42 -0.80
CA HIS A 73 2.49 -23.25 -1.24
C HIS A 73 2.21 -24.40 -0.26
N HIS A 74 1.89 -24.07 0.99
CA HIS A 74 1.57 -25.07 2.01
C HIS A 74 0.18 -24.82 2.65
N PRO A 75 -0.77 -25.77 2.55
CA PRO A 75 -2.18 -25.56 2.92
C PRO A 75 -2.42 -25.05 4.34
N LYS A 76 -1.57 -25.45 5.30
CA LYS A 76 -1.72 -25.05 6.71
C LYS A 76 -1.39 -23.57 6.97
N VAL A 77 -0.53 -22.95 6.14
CA VAL A 77 -0.04 -21.57 6.34
C VAL A 77 -0.57 -20.62 5.27
N GLU A 78 -1.01 -21.14 4.12
CA GLU A 78 -1.59 -20.36 3.02
C GLU A 78 -2.69 -19.42 3.52
N LYS A 79 -3.61 -19.92 4.36
CA LYS A 79 -4.69 -19.09 4.93
C LYS A 79 -4.15 -17.94 5.78
N ILE A 80 -3.10 -18.18 6.57
CA ILE A 80 -2.49 -17.16 7.44
C ILE A 80 -1.83 -16.09 6.58
N PHE A 81 -1.03 -16.47 5.59
CA PHE A 81 -0.40 -15.51 4.68
C PHE A 81 -1.43 -14.75 3.84
N THR A 82 -2.55 -15.38 3.46
CA THR A 82 -3.65 -14.68 2.78
C THR A 82 -4.23 -13.59 3.69
N ILE A 83 -4.41 -13.89 4.99
CA ILE A 83 -4.93 -12.91 5.96
C ILE A 83 -3.92 -11.77 6.12
N LEU A 84 -2.64 -12.08 6.29
CA LEU A 84 -1.58 -11.09 6.49
C LEU A 84 -1.42 -10.17 5.27
N ASP A 85 -1.34 -10.74 4.07
CA ASP A 85 -1.22 -10.02 2.81
C ASP A 85 -2.41 -9.06 2.59
N HIS A 86 -3.64 -9.57 2.68
CA HIS A 86 -4.83 -8.73 2.51
C HIS A 86 -4.97 -7.67 3.61
N SER A 87 -4.54 -7.98 4.84
CA SER A 87 -4.57 -7.01 5.95
C SER A 87 -3.52 -5.91 5.77
N ALA A 88 -2.37 -6.23 5.19
CA ALA A 88 -1.31 -5.27 4.96
C ALA A 88 -1.68 -4.18 3.96
N ILE A 89 -2.67 -4.42 3.07
CA ILE A 89 -3.22 -3.37 2.20
C ILE A 89 -3.90 -2.28 3.03
N TYR A 90 -4.76 -2.65 4.00
CA TYR A 90 -5.38 -1.68 4.92
C TYR A 90 -4.31 -0.92 5.73
N LEU A 91 -3.31 -1.65 6.21
CA LEU A 91 -2.21 -1.06 6.97
C LEU A 91 -1.39 -0.09 6.13
N LEU A 92 -1.07 -0.41 4.87
CA LEU A 92 -0.35 0.49 3.97
C LEU A 92 -1.16 1.74 3.65
N ILE A 93 -2.47 1.63 3.42
CA ILE A 93 -3.30 2.83 3.18
C ILE A 93 -3.21 3.74 4.40
N ALA A 94 -3.42 3.23 5.62
CA ALA A 94 -3.30 4.05 6.83
C ALA A 94 -1.88 4.59 7.06
N GLY A 95 -0.86 3.77 6.81
CA GLY A 95 0.54 4.16 6.91
C GLY A 95 0.89 5.28 5.93
N THR A 96 0.39 5.22 4.70
CA THR A 96 0.60 6.25 3.66
C THR A 96 -0.03 7.58 4.06
N TYR A 97 -1.22 7.57 4.66
CA TYR A 97 -1.88 8.79 5.13
C TYR A 97 -1.15 9.46 6.30
N THR A 98 -0.55 8.67 7.18
CA THR A 98 0.05 9.13 8.44
C THR A 98 0.99 10.34 8.28
N PRO A 99 2.00 10.36 7.38
CA PRO A 99 2.85 11.53 7.16
C PRO A 99 2.08 12.78 6.70
N PHE A 100 1.13 12.66 5.77
CA PHE A 100 0.34 13.80 5.29
C PHE A 100 -0.55 14.39 6.40
N LEU A 101 -1.17 13.53 7.20
CA LEU A 101 -2.12 13.97 8.22
C LEU A 101 -1.41 14.57 9.46
N LEU A 102 -0.30 13.96 9.89
CA LEU A 102 0.43 14.42 11.07
C LEU A 102 1.36 15.59 10.79
N ILE A 103 1.91 15.70 9.58
CA ILE A 103 2.98 16.66 9.29
C ILE A 103 2.51 17.76 8.34
N THR A 104 1.82 17.43 7.25
CA THR A 104 1.40 18.41 6.24
C THR A 104 0.12 19.15 6.66
N LEU A 105 -0.95 18.45 7.01
CA LEU A 105 -2.21 19.08 7.39
C LEU A 105 -2.18 19.64 8.81
N ARG A 106 -1.72 18.82 9.77
CA ARG A 106 -1.75 19.13 11.22
C ARG A 106 -3.16 19.54 11.70
N GLY A 107 -3.24 19.96 12.96
CA GLY A 107 -4.45 20.53 13.54
C GLY A 107 -5.66 19.57 13.60
N PRO A 108 -6.86 20.10 13.89
CA PRO A 108 -8.06 19.28 14.09
C PRO A 108 -8.42 18.41 12.89
N LEU A 109 -8.25 18.92 11.66
CA LEU A 109 -8.54 18.18 10.44
C LEU A 109 -7.61 16.97 10.27
N GLY A 110 -6.30 17.16 10.45
CA GLY A 110 -5.31 16.09 10.36
C GLY A 110 -5.58 14.98 11.37
N TRP A 111 -5.81 15.33 12.64
CA TRP A 111 -6.12 14.36 13.69
C TRP A 111 -7.45 13.63 13.46
N THR A 112 -8.49 14.34 13.01
CA THR A 112 -9.81 13.73 12.73
C THR A 112 -9.70 12.71 11.61
N LEU A 113 -9.05 13.07 10.48
CA LEU A 113 -8.84 12.15 9.37
C LEU A 113 -7.94 10.98 9.78
N LEU A 114 -6.96 11.20 10.65
CA LEU A 114 -6.06 10.14 11.11
C LEU A 114 -6.84 9.10 11.90
N ALA A 115 -7.69 9.55 12.82
CA ALA A 115 -8.55 8.67 13.60
C ALA A 115 -9.52 7.88 12.70
N ILE A 116 -10.14 8.53 11.72
CA ILE A 116 -11.05 7.87 10.76
C ILE A 116 -10.31 6.79 9.97
N ILE A 117 -9.16 7.14 9.38
CA ILE A 117 -8.40 6.23 8.53
C ILE A 117 -7.90 5.03 9.33
N TRP A 118 -7.31 5.23 10.50
CA TRP A 118 -6.84 4.11 11.33
C TRP A 118 -7.98 3.26 11.87
N THR A 119 -9.13 3.84 12.19
CA THR A 119 -10.33 3.07 12.59
C THR A 119 -10.81 2.17 11.45
N LEU A 120 -10.90 2.72 10.23
CA LEU A 120 -11.26 1.94 9.04
C LEU A 120 -10.23 0.84 8.75
N ALA A 121 -8.93 1.13 8.91
CA ALA A 121 -7.87 0.15 8.73
C ALA A 121 -7.99 -1.02 9.70
N ILE A 122 -8.16 -0.72 11.00
CA ILE A 122 -8.33 -1.74 12.04
C ILE A 122 -9.60 -2.56 11.76
N GLY A 123 -10.72 -1.90 11.45
CA GLY A 123 -11.96 -2.59 11.08
C GLY A 123 -11.78 -3.51 9.86
N GLY A 124 -11.06 -3.05 8.84
CA GLY A 124 -10.73 -3.82 7.64
C GLY A 124 -9.84 -5.03 7.92
N ILE A 125 -8.83 -4.88 8.79
CA ILE A 125 -7.95 -5.97 9.24
C ILE A 125 -8.77 -7.01 10.00
N VAL A 126 -9.59 -6.58 10.96
CA VAL A 126 -10.49 -7.48 11.72
C VAL A 126 -11.43 -8.21 10.78
N PHE A 127 -12.01 -7.52 9.81
CA PHE A 127 -12.86 -8.14 8.78
C PHE A 127 -12.11 -9.20 7.97
N LYS A 128 -10.84 -8.98 7.62
CA LYS A 128 -10.02 -9.94 6.89
C LYS A 128 -9.67 -11.18 7.69
N ILE A 129 -9.46 -11.06 9.00
CA ILE A 129 -9.23 -12.23 9.87
C ILE A 129 -10.40 -13.24 9.74
N PHE A 130 -11.64 -12.76 9.65
CA PHE A 130 -12.82 -13.63 9.57
C PHE A 130 -13.23 -14.00 8.13
N PHE A 131 -13.05 -13.11 7.15
CA PHE A 131 -13.68 -13.23 5.82
C PHE A 131 -12.73 -13.12 4.62
N VAL A 132 -11.43 -13.40 4.80
CA VAL A 132 -10.36 -13.18 3.80
C VAL A 132 -10.67 -13.61 2.35
N ARG A 133 -11.32 -14.77 2.13
CA ARG A 133 -11.61 -15.34 0.79
C ARG A 133 -13.03 -15.09 0.27
N ARG A 134 -13.95 -14.52 1.06
CA ARG A 134 -15.38 -14.46 0.72
C ARG A 134 -15.77 -13.17 -0.01
N PHE A 135 -15.30 -12.04 0.47
CA PHE A 135 -15.75 -10.71 0.02
C PHE A 135 -14.65 -9.94 -0.71
N ILE A 136 -14.01 -10.57 -1.69
CA ILE A 136 -12.84 -10.01 -2.41
C ILE A 136 -13.20 -8.67 -3.06
N LYS A 137 -14.22 -8.63 -3.93
CA LYS A 137 -14.65 -7.41 -4.64
C LYS A 137 -15.05 -6.28 -3.69
N ALA A 138 -15.83 -6.60 -2.65
CA ALA A 138 -16.25 -5.61 -1.67
C ALA A 138 -15.05 -5.05 -0.88
N SER A 139 -14.08 -5.91 -0.50
CA SER A 139 -12.86 -5.44 0.16
C SER A 139 -12.01 -4.55 -0.75
N THR A 140 -11.89 -4.91 -2.03
CA THR A 140 -11.19 -4.09 -3.03
C THR A 140 -11.83 -2.71 -3.14
N LEU A 141 -13.17 -2.65 -3.17
CA LEU A 141 -13.90 -1.38 -3.15
C LEU A 141 -13.62 -0.58 -1.86
N CYS A 142 -13.61 -1.24 -0.70
CA CYS A 142 -13.25 -0.58 0.57
C CYS A 142 -11.83 0.01 0.53
N TYR A 143 -10.85 -0.68 -0.06
CA TYR A 143 -9.49 -0.13 -0.23
C TYR A 143 -9.50 1.15 -1.06
N ILE A 144 -10.22 1.16 -2.18
CA ILE A 144 -10.32 2.32 -3.06
C ILE A 144 -11.01 3.49 -2.35
N ILE A 145 -12.16 3.24 -1.72
CA ILE A 145 -12.90 4.28 -0.97
C ILE A 145 -12.01 4.87 0.11
N MET A 146 -11.39 4.02 0.92
CA MET A 146 -10.48 4.44 2.00
C MET A 146 -9.29 5.23 1.44
N GLY A 147 -8.72 4.79 0.32
CA GLY A 147 -7.60 5.45 -0.37
C GLY A 147 -7.94 6.84 -0.90
N TRP A 148 -9.20 7.12 -1.26
CA TRP A 148 -9.64 8.41 -1.78
C TRP A 148 -10.27 9.35 -0.74
N LEU A 149 -10.36 8.97 0.53
CA LEU A 149 -10.85 9.86 1.60
C LEU A 149 -10.03 11.16 1.72
N ILE A 150 -8.78 11.15 1.24
CA ILE A 150 -7.91 12.32 1.15
C ILE A 150 -8.51 13.48 0.34
N ILE A 151 -9.51 13.22 -0.53
CA ILE A 151 -10.24 14.27 -1.27
C ILE A 151 -10.85 15.31 -0.31
N VAL A 152 -11.27 14.89 0.89
CA VAL A 152 -11.81 15.81 1.91
C VAL A 152 -10.80 16.89 2.31
N ALA A 153 -9.51 16.60 2.19
CA ALA A 153 -8.41 17.50 2.48
C ALA A 153 -7.66 17.98 1.23
N ILE A 154 -8.24 17.87 0.04
CA ILE A 154 -7.55 18.16 -1.22
C ILE A 154 -7.04 19.60 -1.29
N LYS A 155 -7.85 20.58 -0.87
CA LYS A 155 -7.49 21.99 -0.89
C LYS A 155 -6.29 22.29 0.02
N PRO A 156 -6.33 22.00 1.33
CA PRO A 156 -5.17 22.25 2.18
C PRO A 156 -3.95 21.40 1.79
N LEU A 157 -4.11 20.19 1.22
CA LEU A 157 -2.96 19.44 0.72
C LEU A 157 -2.31 20.09 -0.50
N TYR A 158 -3.10 20.58 -1.45
CA TYR A 158 -2.58 21.29 -2.61
C TYR A 158 -1.81 22.55 -2.21
N GLU A 159 -2.33 23.29 -1.23
CA GLU A 159 -1.69 24.50 -0.70
C GLU A 159 -0.38 24.19 0.05
N ASN A 160 -0.22 23.00 0.65
CA ASN A 160 0.93 22.66 1.50
C ASN A 160 1.98 21.73 0.83
N LEU A 161 1.65 20.96 -0.22
CA LEU A 161 2.58 19.99 -0.84
C LEU A 161 3.37 20.53 -2.04
N THR A 162 3.18 21.79 -2.43
CA THR A 162 3.58 22.34 -3.74
C THR A 162 2.90 21.61 -4.91
N GLY A 163 2.93 22.20 -6.11
CA GLY A 163 2.33 21.58 -7.30
C GLY A 163 2.96 20.21 -7.67
N HIS A 164 4.27 20.05 -7.45
CA HIS A 164 4.97 18.81 -7.74
C HIS A 164 4.71 17.71 -6.71
N GLY A 165 4.65 18.04 -5.42
CA GLY A 165 4.28 17.05 -4.40
C GLY A 165 2.85 16.56 -4.59
N PHE A 166 1.93 17.47 -4.93
CA PHE A 166 0.55 17.10 -5.24
C PHE A 166 0.43 16.21 -6.48
N SER A 167 1.21 16.46 -7.54
CA SER A 167 1.16 15.62 -8.75
C SER A 167 1.66 14.19 -8.48
N LEU A 168 2.68 14.01 -7.64
CA LEU A 168 3.12 12.69 -7.17
C LEU A 168 2.04 11.98 -6.34
N LEU A 169 1.40 12.69 -5.40
CA LEU A 169 0.29 12.17 -4.60
C LEU A 169 -0.85 11.68 -5.50
N LEU A 170 -1.27 12.51 -6.46
CA LEU A 170 -2.34 12.19 -7.40
C LEU A 170 -1.96 11.02 -8.31
N ALA A 171 -0.75 11.01 -8.87
CA ALA A 171 -0.25 9.93 -9.71
C ALA A 171 -0.22 8.60 -8.93
N GLY A 172 0.21 8.61 -7.67
CA GLY A 172 0.20 7.42 -6.81
C GLY A 172 -1.21 6.90 -6.57
N GLY A 173 -2.17 7.78 -6.26
CA GLY A 173 -3.58 7.41 -6.06
C GLY A 173 -4.23 6.82 -7.32
N ILE A 174 -3.91 7.39 -8.50
CA ILE A 174 -4.37 6.88 -9.80
C ILE A 174 -3.76 5.50 -10.07
N LEU A 175 -2.45 5.32 -9.88
CA LEU A 175 -1.78 4.03 -10.10
C LEU A 175 -2.39 2.91 -9.26
N TYR A 176 -2.64 3.15 -7.96
CA TYR A 176 -3.34 2.18 -7.12
C TYR A 176 -4.74 1.84 -7.62
N SER A 177 -5.48 2.86 -8.07
CA SER A 177 -6.86 2.68 -8.56
C SER A 177 -6.92 1.91 -9.86
N VAL A 178 -6.03 2.23 -10.81
CA VAL A 178 -5.90 1.52 -12.08
C VAL A 178 -5.43 0.08 -11.84
N GLY A 179 -4.50 -0.13 -10.91
CA GLY A 179 -4.07 -1.47 -10.51
C GLY A 179 -5.23 -2.36 -10.05
N ALA A 180 -6.19 -1.81 -9.30
CA ALA A 180 -7.36 -2.57 -8.84
C ALA A 180 -8.25 -3.09 -10.00
N ILE A 181 -8.25 -2.41 -11.15
CA ILE A 181 -8.95 -2.88 -12.35
C ILE A 181 -8.32 -4.18 -12.84
N PHE A 182 -6.98 -4.22 -12.93
CA PHE A 182 -6.26 -5.44 -13.34
C PHE A 182 -6.46 -6.57 -12.32
N PHE A 183 -6.40 -6.28 -11.02
CA PHE A 183 -6.68 -7.27 -9.98
C PHE A 183 -8.05 -7.95 -10.15
N LEU A 184 -9.08 -7.19 -10.50
CA LEU A 184 -10.44 -7.71 -10.69
C LEU A 184 -10.68 -8.35 -12.07
N TRP A 185 -9.73 -8.24 -13.00
CA TRP A 185 -9.81 -8.82 -14.34
C TRP A 185 -9.36 -10.29 -14.36
N GLU A 186 -10.13 -11.17 -13.74
CA GLU A 186 -9.81 -12.61 -13.55
C GLU A 186 -9.54 -13.41 -14.84
N LYS A 187 -9.96 -12.89 -16.01
CA LYS A 187 -9.73 -13.54 -17.32
C LYS A 187 -8.39 -13.20 -17.98
N LEU A 188 -7.69 -12.18 -17.49
CA LEU A 188 -6.42 -11.72 -18.05
C LEU A 188 -5.27 -12.56 -17.47
N PRO A 189 -4.41 -13.20 -18.29
CA PRO A 189 -3.23 -13.89 -17.77
C PRO A 189 -2.31 -12.92 -17.04
N PHE A 190 -1.71 -13.36 -15.92
CA PHE A 190 -0.83 -12.53 -15.07
C PHE A 190 -1.49 -11.24 -14.52
N ASN A 191 -2.81 -11.17 -14.45
CA ASN A 191 -3.53 -9.99 -13.96
C ASN A 191 -3.05 -9.51 -12.57
N HIS A 192 -2.74 -10.45 -11.68
CA HIS A 192 -2.27 -10.17 -10.32
C HIS A 192 -0.85 -9.59 -10.31
N ALA A 193 0.05 -10.13 -11.15
CA ALA A 193 1.40 -9.59 -11.30
C ALA A 193 1.38 -8.19 -11.94
N ILE A 194 0.46 -7.93 -12.87
CA ILE A 194 0.26 -6.58 -13.42
C ILE A 194 -0.22 -5.64 -12.30
N TRP A 195 -1.18 -6.06 -11.48
CA TRP A 195 -1.60 -5.30 -10.31
C TRP A 195 -0.43 -4.99 -9.37
N HIS A 196 0.46 -5.94 -9.09
CA HIS A 196 1.67 -5.72 -8.29
C HIS A 196 2.56 -4.60 -8.85
N LEU A 197 2.73 -4.54 -10.17
CA LEU A 197 3.50 -3.46 -10.81
C LEU A 197 2.85 -2.09 -10.60
N PHE A 198 1.52 -2.00 -10.64
CA PHE A 198 0.80 -0.76 -10.33
C PHE A 198 0.93 -0.37 -8.85
N VAL A 199 0.89 -1.35 -7.94
CA VAL A 199 1.10 -1.12 -6.50
C VAL A 199 2.52 -0.60 -6.22
N LEU A 200 3.53 -1.19 -6.87
CA LEU A 200 4.92 -0.72 -6.82
C LEU A 200 5.07 0.70 -7.35
N GLY A 201 4.51 0.99 -8.53
CA GLY A 201 4.53 2.33 -9.11
C GLY A 201 3.84 3.35 -8.20
N GLY A 202 2.66 2.99 -7.67
CA GLY A 202 1.92 3.82 -6.71
C GLY A 202 2.72 4.09 -5.44
N SER A 203 3.35 3.06 -4.88
CA SER A 203 4.23 3.19 -3.71
C SER A 203 5.44 4.07 -3.99
N ALA A 204 6.06 3.96 -5.17
CA ALA A 204 7.18 4.80 -5.56
C ALA A 204 6.78 6.29 -5.62
N MET A 205 5.64 6.61 -6.24
CA MET A 205 5.13 7.99 -6.29
C MET A 205 4.83 8.53 -4.89
N MET A 206 4.17 7.73 -4.04
CA MET A 206 3.91 8.09 -2.64
C MET A 206 5.19 8.28 -1.84
N PHE A 207 6.18 7.40 -2.03
CA PHE A 207 7.47 7.46 -1.36
C PHE A 207 8.20 8.76 -1.70
N PHE A 208 8.31 9.11 -2.99
CA PHE A 208 8.96 10.36 -3.41
C PHE A 208 8.18 11.59 -2.98
N CYS A 209 6.84 11.53 -2.94
CA CYS A 209 6.01 12.59 -2.39
C CYS A 209 6.36 12.82 -0.90
N VAL A 210 6.38 11.75 -0.10
CA VAL A 210 6.70 11.82 1.33
C VAL A 210 8.13 12.29 1.57
N LEU A 211 9.09 11.74 0.82
CA LEU A 211 10.51 12.05 1.00
C LEU A 211 10.83 13.50 0.69
N PHE A 212 10.25 14.08 -0.37
CA PHE A 212 10.67 15.39 -0.87
C PHE A 212 9.73 16.54 -0.50
N TYR A 213 8.46 16.27 -0.16
CA TYR A 213 7.43 17.32 -0.07
C TYR A 213 6.64 17.35 1.23
N VAL A 214 6.76 16.35 2.12
CA VAL A 214 6.00 16.34 3.38
C VAL A 214 6.67 17.14 4.48
N LEU A 215 8.00 17.14 4.56
CA LEU A 215 8.71 18.00 5.51
C LEU A 215 8.75 19.44 4.98
N PRO A 216 8.58 20.45 5.84
CA PRO A 216 8.82 21.84 5.44
C PRO A 216 10.27 21.98 4.94
N THR A 217 10.45 22.62 3.79
CA THR A 217 11.78 23.07 3.38
C THR A 217 12.27 24.13 4.38
N ALA A 218 13.47 23.92 4.93
CA ALA A 218 14.12 24.86 5.84
C ALA A 218 14.39 26.21 5.17
#